data_AF-A0AAJ2C9J8-F1
#
_entry.id   AF-A0AAJ2C9J8-F1
#
_cell.length_a   1.000
_cell.length_b   1.000
_cell.length_c   1.000
_cell.angle_alpha   90.00
_cell.angle_beta   90.00
_cell.angle_gamma   90.00
#
_symmetry.space_group_name_H-M   'P 1'
#
loop_
_entity.id
_entity.type
_entity.pdbx_description
1 polymer ?
#
loop_
_entity_poly.entity_id
_entity_poly.type
_entity_poly.pdbx_seq_one_letter_code
_entity_poly.pdbx_strand_id
1 'polypeptide(L)'
;MKTKILICFLLCIGFKTFAQEEKRTLYPISVKRQLFGVKFIYDRQIIDNAAALQIPLLQARDPKVSVEFLTYKQQQKLVKLINIIPAGVSLYTVFNRDKVSSGFYWSTVGSTLLISTYLNVKANMHLSNAINRYNEVIRNNEIGLNVQTTPDHQAIVGVGLKHNF
;
A
#
# COMPACT_ATOMS: atom_id res chain seq x y z
N MET A 1 44.33 -30.94 20.21
CA MET A 1 44.19 -29.53 19.78
C MET A 1 43.59 -29.32 18.38
N LYS A 2 43.48 -30.33 17.51
CA LYS A 2 43.04 -30.15 16.11
C LYS A 2 41.52 -30.00 15.91
N THR A 3 40.70 -30.53 16.83
CA THR A 3 39.22 -30.53 16.70
C THR A 3 38.55 -29.21 17.10
N LYS A 4 39.16 -28.44 18.02
CA LYS A 4 38.59 -27.14 18.46
C LYS A 4 38.72 -26.03 17.41
N ILE A 5 39.77 -26.09 16.57
CA ILE A 5 40.00 -25.12 15.49
C ILE A 5 39.00 -25.34 14.34
N LEU A 6 38.65 -26.59 14.05
CA LEU A 6 37.70 -26.93 12.98
C LEU A 6 36.29 -26.40 13.29
N ILE A 7 35.84 -26.48 14.54
CA ILE A 7 34.53 -25.98 14.98
C ILE A 7 34.47 -24.44 14.91
N CYS A 8 35.56 -23.76 15.26
CA CYS A 8 35.65 -22.30 15.16
C CYS A 8 35.60 -21.83 13.69
N PHE A 9 36.22 -22.58 12.77
CA PHE A 9 36.18 -22.28 11.34
C PHE A 9 34.79 -22.51 10.72
N LEU A 10 34.07 -23.54 11.19
CA LEU A 10 32.71 -23.86 10.73
C LEU A 10 31.67 -22.82 11.20
N LEU A 11 31.86 -22.24 12.39
CA LEU A 11 31.03 -21.16 12.92
C LEU A 11 31.21 -19.84 12.15
N CYS A 12 32.42 -19.51 11.68
CA CYS A 12 32.68 -18.27 10.94
C CYS A 12 32.14 -18.28 9.50
N ILE A 13 31.95 -19.46 8.89
CA ILE A 13 31.45 -19.58 7.51
C ILE A 13 29.92 -19.41 7.44
N GLY A 14 29.19 -19.63 8.54
CA GLY A 14 27.73 -19.58 8.59
C GLY A 14 27.09 -18.19 8.53
N PHE A 15 27.85 -17.10 8.63
CA PHE A 15 27.29 -15.75 8.79
C PHE A 15 27.26 -14.87 7.54
N LYS A 16 27.70 -15.35 6.36
CA LYS A 16 27.88 -14.47 5.19
C LYS A 16 26.81 -14.52 4.10
N THR A 17 25.70 -15.27 4.25
CA THR A 17 24.75 -15.45 3.15
C THR A 17 23.30 -15.15 3.53
N PHE A 18 22.99 -13.92 3.94
CA PHE A 18 21.59 -13.45 4.04
C PHE A 18 21.38 -11.95 3.76
N ALA A 19 22.31 -11.31 3.05
CA ALA A 19 22.18 -9.90 2.68
C ALA A 19 22.34 -9.69 1.17
N GLN A 20 21.68 -10.52 0.37
CA GLN A 20 21.42 -10.15 -1.01
C GLN A 20 20.07 -9.42 -1.03
N GLU A 21 20.10 -8.09 -0.92
CA GLU A 21 18.95 -7.28 -1.28
C GLU A 21 18.71 -7.46 -2.77
N GLU A 22 17.86 -8.42 -3.10
CA GLU A 22 17.31 -8.56 -4.43
C GLU A 22 16.75 -7.20 -4.83
N LYS A 23 17.39 -6.56 -5.81
CA LYS A 23 17.01 -5.24 -6.33
C LYS A 23 15.68 -5.40 -7.06
N ARG A 24 14.58 -5.42 -6.30
CA ARG A 24 13.23 -5.63 -6.83
C ARG A 24 12.87 -4.45 -7.71
N THR A 25 12.58 -4.72 -8.97
CA THR A 25 12.17 -3.71 -9.94
C THR A 25 10.78 -3.22 -9.56
N LEU A 26 10.68 -1.95 -9.20
CA LEU A 26 9.42 -1.29 -8.91
C LEU A 26 8.81 -0.81 -10.24
N TYR A 27 7.53 -1.10 -10.46
CA TYR A 27 6.80 -0.67 -11.65
C TYR A 27 5.83 0.46 -11.30
N PRO A 28 5.62 1.46 -12.18
CA PRO A 28 4.67 2.52 -11.93
C PRO A 28 3.24 1.97 -11.84
N ILE A 29 2.45 2.53 -10.91
CA ILE A 29 1.03 2.19 -10.74
C ILE A 29 0.21 3.14 -11.59
N SER A 30 -0.60 2.60 -12.51
CA SER A 30 -1.56 3.38 -13.31
C SER A 30 -2.98 3.22 -12.79
N VAL A 31 -3.73 4.33 -12.69
CA VAL A 31 -5.11 4.34 -12.23
C VAL A 31 -6.05 4.52 -13.43
N LYS A 32 -6.91 3.53 -13.69
CA LYS A 32 -7.98 3.63 -14.70
C LYS A 32 -9.33 3.78 -14.02
N ARG A 33 -9.98 4.93 -14.21
CA ARG A 33 -11.37 5.13 -13.77
C ARG A 33 -12.31 4.53 -14.82
N GLN A 34 -13.20 3.65 -14.38
CA GLN A 34 -14.25 3.05 -15.20
C GLN A 34 -15.61 3.55 -14.69
N LEU A 35 -16.68 3.36 -15.49
CA LEU A 35 -18.04 3.76 -15.12
C LEU A 35 -18.50 3.17 -13.77
N PHE A 36 -18.04 1.96 -13.44
CA PHE A 36 -18.36 1.22 -12.22
C PHE A 36 -17.14 0.96 -11.33
N GLY A 37 -16.36 2.02 -11.07
CA GLY A 37 -15.29 1.99 -10.07
C GLY A 37 -13.91 2.26 -10.63
N VAL A 38 -12.89 1.93 -9.85
CA VAL A 38 -11.49 2.26 -10.14
C VAL A 38 -10.69 0.99 -10.23
N LYS A 39 -9.90 0.85 -11.30
CA LYS A 39 -8.96 -0.24 -11.50
C LYS A 39 -7.53 0.29 -11.41
N PHE A 40 -6.67 -0.50 -10.82
CA PHE A 40 -5.25 -0.21 -10.69
C PHE A 40 -4.47 -1.17 -11.58
N ILE A 41 -3.43 -0.70 -12.25
CA ILE A 41 -2.57 -1.53 -13.09
C ILE A 41 -1.18 -1.48 -12.48
N TYR A 42 -0.63 -2.65 -12.17
CA TYR A 42 0.70 -2.83 -11.62
C TYR A 42 1.32 -4.08 -12.26
N ASP A 43 2.53 -3.96 -12.83
CA ASP A 43 3.24 -5.06 -13.51
C ASP A 43 2.36 -5.87 -14.49
N ARG A 44 1.66 -5.17 -15.39
CA ARG A 44 0.70 -5.76 -16.36
C ARG A 44 -0.50 -6.50 -15.74
N GLN A 45 -0.61 -6.54 -14.42
CA GLN A 45 -1.75 -7.09 -13.70
C GLN A 45 -2.78 -5.99 -13.42
N ILE A 46 -4.04 -6.34 -13.62
CA ILE A 46 -5.18 -5.49 -13.27
C ILE A 46 -5.59 -5.85 -11.84
N ILE A 47 -5.54 -4.86 -10.97
CA ILE A 47 -5.91 -4.95 -9.58
C ILE A 47 -7.20 -4.17 -9.39
N ASP A 48 -8.27 -4.87 -9.07
CA ASP A 48 -9.58 -4.24 -8.82
C ASP A 48 -9.72 -3.74 -7.37
N ASN A 49 -8.85 -4.20 -6.46
CA ASN A 49 -8.91 -3.86 -5.04
C ASN A 49 -7.73 -2.96 -4.62
N ALA A 50 -8.03 -1.75 -4.19
CA ALA A 50 -7.05 -0.80 -3.65
C ALA A 50 -6.24 -1.37 -2.46
N ALA A 51 -6.80 -2.28 -1.66
CA ALA A 51 -6.06 -2.90 -0.55
C ALA A 51 -4.94 -3.83 -1.02
N ALA A 52 -5.02 -4.38 -2.24
CA ALA A 52 -3.96 -5.20 -2.81
C ALA A 52 -2.73 -4.36 -3.21
N LEU A 53 -2.88 -3.04 -3.34
CA LEU A 53 -1.76 -2.12 -3.51
C LEU A 53 -0.89 -2.00 -2.25
N GLN A 54 -1.27 -2.62 -1.13
CA GLN A 54 -0.43 -2.64 0.07
C GLN A 54 0.98 -3.18 -0.23
N ILE A 55 1.07 -4.28 -0.99
CA ILE A 55 2.36 -4.90 -1.30
C ILE A 55 3.23 -3.94 -2.12
N PRO A 56 2.80 -3.44 -3.29
CA PRO A 56 3.64 -2.54 -4.09
C PRO A 56 3.94 -1.22 -3.39
N LEU A 57 3.00 -0.62 -2.66
CA LEU A 57 3.22 0.65 -1.97
C LEU A 57 4.21 0.53 -0.80
N LEU A 58 4.15 -0.56 -0.02
CA LEU A 58 5.10 -0.79 1.06
C LEU A 58 6.48 -1.20 0.54
N GLN A 59 6.57 -1.77 -0.66
CA GLN A 59 7.84 -2.11 -1.29
C GLN A 59 8.70 -0.88 -1.65
N ALA A 60 8.10 0.31 -1.84
CA ALA A 60 8.89 1.52 -2.10
C ALA A 60 9.76 1.97 -0.91
N ARG A 61 9.56 1.43 0.29
CA ARG A 61 10.27 1.80 1.54
C ARG A 61 10.26 3.32 1.84
N ASP A 62 9.34 4.09 1.24
CA ASP A 62 9.14 5.51 1.56
C ASP A 62 8.16 5.63 2.75
N PRO A 63 8.57 6.25 3.87
CA PRO A 63 7.69 6.45 5.02
C PRO A 63 6.46 7.28 4.68
N LYS A 64 6.55 8.25 3.76
CA LYS A 64 5.41 9.08 3.35
C LYS A 64 4.36 8.26 2.61
N VAL A 65 4.78 7.40 1.67
CA VAL A 65 3.87 6.49 0.95
C VAL A 65 3.17 5.55 1.94
N SER A 66 3.93 5.03 2.91
CA SER A 66 3.41 4.10 3.92
C SER A 66 2.36 4.76 4.82
N VAL A 67 2.62 5.97 5.32
CA VAL A 67 1.68 6.71 6.17
C VAL A 67 0.38 6.99 5.42
N GLU A 68 0.45 7.53 4.21
CA GLU A 68 -0.74 7.86 3.40
C GLU A 68 -1.60 6.61 3.12
N PHE A 69 -0.97 5.49 2.76
CA PHE A 69 -1.69 4.23 2.54
C PHE A 69 -2.29 3.65 3.82
N LEU A 70 -1.58 3.71 4.95
CA LEU A 70 -2.11 3.23 6.23
C LEU A 70 -3.28 4.08 6.72
N THR A 71 -3.23 5.40 6.52
CA THR A 71 -4.37 6.30 6.77
C THR A 71 -5.57 5.94 5.91
N TYR A 72 -5.38 5.69 4.61
CA TYR A 72 -6.43 5.16 3.73
C TYR A 72 -7.04 3.87 4.28
N LYS A 73 -6.19 2.89 4.62
CA LYS A 73 -6.62 1.58 5.14
C LYS A 73 -7.41 1.71 6.45
N GLN A 74 -7.01 2.62 7.33
CA GLN A 74 -7.70 2.91 8.58
C GLN A 74 -9.07 3.55 8.31
N GLN A 75 -9.14 4.55 7.43
CA GLN A 75 -10.41 5.20 7.07
C GLN A 75 -11.39 4.22 6.41
N GLN A 76 -10.91 3.32 5.55
CA GLN A 76 -11.75 2.26 4.97
C GLN A 76 -12.29 1.27 6.01
N LYS A 77 -11.52 0.96 7.05
CA LYS A 77 -12.04 0.16 8.18
C LYS A 77 -13.16 0.90 8.93
N LEU A 78 -13.01 2.20 9.16
CA LEU A 78 -14.03 3.02 9.80
C LEU A 78 -15.32 3.07 8.98
N VAL A 79 -15.21 3.25 7.66
CA VAL A 79 -16.37 3.18 6.74
C VAL A 79 -17.09 1.85 6.88
N LYS A 80 -16.37 0.72 6.88
CA LYS A 80 -16.97 -0.60 7.06
C LYS A 80 -17.71 -0.72 8.38
N LEU A 81 -17.16 -0.19 9.46
CA LEU A 81 -17.82 -0.18 10.78
C LEU A 81 -19.07 0.70 10.78
N ILE A 82 -18.99 1.91 10.22
CA ILE A 82 -20.13 2.83 10.09
C ILE A 82 -21.26 2.18 9.28
N ASN A 83 -20.93 1.45 8.21
CA ASN A 83 -21.92 0.77 7.39
C ASN A 83 -22.63 -0.40 8.10
N ILE A 84 -22.13 -0.89 9.23
CA ILE A 84 -22.84 -1.89 10.07
C ILE A 84 -23.99 -1.23 10.84
N ILE A 85 -23.88 0.06 11.19
CA ILE A 85 -24.90 0.80 11.96
C ILE A 85 -26.29 0.72 11.30
N PRO A 86 -26.48 1.10 10.02
CA PRO A 86 -27.80 1.05 9.38
C PRO A 86 -28.32 -0.38 9.24
N ALA A 87 -27.44 -1.39 9.09
CA ALA A 87 -27.85 -2.79 9.10
C ALA A 87 -28.40 -3.20 10.47
N GLY A 88 -27.70 -2.83 11.56
CA GLY A 88 -28.17 -3.06 12.93
C GLY A 88 -29.47 -2.31 13.24
N VAL A 89 -29.60 -1.06 12.80
CA VAL A 89 -30.83 -0.26 12.95
C VAL A 89 -31.97 -0.87 12.13
N SER A 90 -31.70 -1.38 10.93
CA SER A 90 -32.71 -2.07 10.11
C SER A 90 -33.17 -3.37 10.77
N LEU A 91 -32.27 -4.14 11.37
CA LEU A 91 -32.65 -5.33 12.15
C LEU A 91 -33.48 -4.94 13.38
N TYR A 92 -33.04 -3.93 14.15
CA TYR A 92 -33.74 -3.47 15.34
C TYR A 92 -35.15 -2.97 15.04
N THR A 93 -35.32 -2.22 13.94
CA THR A 93 -36.63 -1.73 13.48
C THR A 93 -37.57 -2.85 13.04
N VAL A 94 -37.06 -3.95 12.46
CA VAL A 94 -37.88 -5.12 12.12
C VAL A 94 -38.44 -5.79 13.38
N PHE A 95 -37.63 -5.93 14.44
CA PHE A 95 -38.07 -6.56 15.70
C PHE A 95 -38.88 -5.64 16.61
N ASN A 96 -38.69 -4.31 16.52
CA ASN A 96 -39.34 -3.32 17.39
C ASN A 96 -40.08 -2.25 16.56
N ARG A 97 -40.88 -2.70 15.60
CA ARG A 97 -41.53 -1.86 14.58
C ARG A 97 -42.36 -0.70 15.15
N ASP A 98 -42.99 -0.91 16.31
CA ASP A 98 -43.83 0.12 16.96
C ASP A 98 -43.05 1.11 17.82
N LYS A 99 -41.77 0.84 18.12
CA LYS A 99 -40.94 1.67 19.00
C LYS A 99 -40.01 2.62 18.26
N VAL A 100 -39.90 2.50 16.93
CA VAL A 100 -38.98 3.31 16.12
C VAL A 100 -39.74 4.20 15.16
N SER A 101 -39.59 5.52 15.33
CA SER A 101 -40.13 6.51 14.41
C SER A 101 -39.46 6.39 13.04
N SER A 102 -40.26 6.51 11.98
CA SER A 102 -39.77 6.57 10.59
C SER A 102 -38.72 7.67 10.38
N GLY A 103 -38.88 8.80 11.08
CA GLY A 103 -37.91 9.90 11.05
C GLY A 103 -36.55 9.52 11.65
N PHE A 104 -36.53 8.73 12.72
CA PHE A 104 -35.28 8.24 13.33
C PHE A 104 -34.53 7.25 12.42
N TYR A 105 -35.27 6.37 11.74
CA TYR A 105 -34.68 5.44 10.78
C TYR A 105 -34.01 6.17 9.62
N TRP A 106 -34.75 7.04 8.93
CA TRP A 106 -34.24 7.77 7.77
C TRP A 106 -33.13 8.75 8.14
N SER A 107 -33.19 9.41 9.31
CA SER A 107 -32.11 10.27 9.77
C SER A 107 -30.82 9.47 10.05
N THR A 108 -30.93 8.29 10.65
CA THR A 108 -29.76 7.44 10.94
C THR A 108 -29.16 6.88 9.67
N VAL A 109 -29.97 6.32 8.77
CA VAL A 109 -29.51 5.79 7.48
C VAL A 109 -28.91 6.91 6.63
N GLY A 110 -29.58 8.05 6.53
CA GLY A 110 -29.12 9.22 5.79
C GLY A 110 -27.81 9.78 6.33
N SER A 111 -27.70 9.98 7.65
CA SER A 111 -26.47 10.48 8.29
C SER A 111 -25.30 9.51 8.09
N THR A 112 -25.55 8.21 8.23
CA THR A 112 -24.53 7.18 7.98
C THR A 112 -24.04 7.24 6.53
N LEU A 113 -24.95 7.37 5.56
CA LEU A 113 -24.61 7.46 4.15
C LEU A 113 -23.75 8.70 3.84
N LEU A 114 -24.09 9.85 4.42
CA LEU A 114 -23.31 11.07 4.24
C LEU A 114 -21.90 10.94 4.84
N ILE A 115 -21.79 10.46 6.08
CA ILE A 115 -20.50 10.29 6.77
C ILE A 115 -19.62 9.27 6.04
N SER A 116 -20.19 8.12 5.66
CA SER A 116 -19.46 7.06 4.94
C SER A 116 -19.00 7.54 3.55
N THR A 117 -19.80 8.33 2.85
CA THR A 117 -19.42 8.93 1.56
C THR A 117 -18.27 9.91 1.73
N TYR A 118 -18.36 10.81 2.71
CA TYR A 118 -17.30 11.78 3.00
C TYR A 118 -15.97 11.08 3.34
N LEU A 119 -16.01 10.07 4.23
CA LEU A 119 -14.82 9.29 4.59
C LEU A 119 -14.26 8.53 3.39
N ASN A 120 -15.10 7.99 2.50
CA ASN A 120 -14.63 7.34 1.28
C ASN A 120 -13.91 8.31 0.34
N VAL A 121 -14.46 9.50 0.13
CA VAL A 121 -13.82 10.54 -0.70
C VAL A 121 -12.45 10.90 -0.11
N LYS A 122 -12.40 11.21 1.19
CA LYS A 122 -11.15 11.55 1.88
C LYS A 122 -10.13 10.41 1.83
N ALA A 123 -10.57 9.17 2.02
CA ALA A 123 -9.70 8.01 1.92
C ALA A 123 -9.10 7.88 0.51
N ASN A 124 -9.92 8.02 -0.53
CA ASN A 124 -9.44 7.94 -1.91
C ASN A 124 -8.44 9.05 -2.27
N MET A 125 -8.51 10.23 -1.62
CA MET A 125 -7.49 11.26 -1.76
C MET A 125 -6.14 10.80 -1.21
N HIS A 126 -6.11 10.24 0.00
CA HIS A 126 -4.87 9.68 0.59
C HIS A 126 -4.29 8.54 -0.26
N LEU A 127 -5.13 7.67 -0.81
CA LEU A 127 -4.69 6.63 -1.74
C LEU A 127 -4.07 7.22 -3.02
N SER A 128 -4.72 8.24 -3.59
CA SER A 128 -4.20 8.91 -4.79
C SER A 128 -2.86 9.59 -4.51
N ASN A 129 -2.71 10.24 -3.35
CA ASN A 129 -1.46 10.84 -2.92
C ASN A 129 -0.36 9.79 -2.71
N ALA A 130 -0.67 8.66 -2.09
CA ALA A 130 0.27 7.54 -1.92
C ALA A 130 0.77 7.01 -3.27
N ILE A 131 -0.14 6.82 -4.23
CA ILE A 131 0.20 6.35 -5.59
C ILE A 131 1.05 7.38 -6.34
N ASN A 132 0.68 8.66 -6.28
CA ASN A 132 1.45 9.71 -6.93
C ASN A 132 2.86 9.79 -6.35
N ARG A 133 2.99 9.76 -5.02
CA ARG A 133 4.28 9.78 -4.34
C ARG A 133 5.13 8.56 -4.67
N TYR A 134 4.52 7.37 -4.72
CA TYR A 134 5.16 6.14 -5.13
C TYR A 134 5.74 6.27 -6.56
N ASN A 135 4.93 6.75 -7.50
CA ASN A 135 5.35 6.94 -8.88
C ASN A 135 6.48 8.00 -9.01
N GLU A 136 6.46 9.06 -8.20
CA GLU A 136 7.56 10.02 -8.12
C GLU A 136 8.87 9.37 -7.63
N VAL A 137 8.81 8.53 -6.59
CA VAL A 137 9.99 7.84 -6.04
C VAL A 137 10.60 6.91 -7.08
N ILE A 138 9.79 6.17 -7.82
CA ILE A 138 10.27 5.33 -8.93
C ILE A 138 10.95 6.18 -9.99
N ARG A 139 10.26 7.23 -10.47
CA ARG A 139 10.79 8.11 -11.52
C ARG A 139 12.11 8.77 -11.11
N ASN A 140 12.26 9.15 -9.84
CA ASN A 140 13.49 9.76 -9.33
C ASN A 140 14.61 8.74 -9.10
N ASN A 141 14.29 7.50 -8.68
CA ASN A 141 15.28 6.42 -8.52
C ASN A 141 15.78 5.86 -9.86
N GLU A 142 15.02 6.00 -10.95
CA GLU A 142 15.51 5.71 -12.31
C GLU A 142 16.61 6.69 -12.77
N ILE A 143 16.77 7.83 -12.09
CA ILE A 143 17.84 8.84 -12.30
C ILE A 143 18.93 8.72 -11.21
N GLY A 144 19.06 7.55 -10.58
CA GLY A 144 20.04 7.29 -9.52
C GLY A 144 21.41 6.86 -10.07
N LEU A 145 22.47 7.55 -9.63
CA LEU A 145 23.87 7.14 -9.84
C LEU A 145 24.08 5.69 -9.38
N ASN A 146 24.37 4.82 -10.35
CA ASN A 146 24.64 3.41 -10.10
C ASN A 146 26.11 3.28 -9.67
N VAL A 147 26.36 3.28 -8.35
CA VAL A 147 27.69 2.97 -7.81
C VAL A 147 27.78 1.45 -7.70
N GLN A 148 28.21 0.80 -8.78
CA GLN A 148 28.63 -0.59 -8.74
C GLN A 148 30.08 -0.62 -8.25
N THR A 149 30.29 -1.16 -7.04
CA THR A 149 31.61 -1.57 -6.60
C THR A 149 31.94 -2.92 -7.23
N THR A 150 32.82 -2.89 -8.23
CA THR A 150 33.47 -4.08 -8.80
C THR A 150 34.27 -4.79 -7.69
N PRO A 151 34.43 -6.13 -7.74
CA PRO A 151 35.16 -6.94 -6.75
C PRO A 151 36.62 -6.52 -6.45
N ASP A 152 37.14 -5.46 -7.08
CA ASP A 152 38.47 -4.90 -6.91
C ASP A 152 38.49 -3.55 -6.16
N HIS A 153 37.45 -3.25 -5.38
CA HIS A 153 37.36 -2.06 -4.49
C HIS A 153 37.46 -0.68 -5.17
N GLN A 154 37.30 -0.58 -6.50
CA GLN A 154 37.22 0.71 -7.19
C GLN A 154 35.76 1.15 -7.34
N ALA A 155 35.44 2.31 -6.77
CA ALA A 155 34.13 2.95 -6.88
C ALA A 155 34.02 3.64 -8.26
N ILE A 156 33.28 3.04 -9.17
CA ILE A 156 32.94 3.67 -10.46
C ILE A 156 31.58 4.35 -10.29
N VAL A 157 31.56 5.68 -10.44
CA VAL A 157 30.34 6.49 -10.40
C VAL A 157 29.85 6.65 -11.84
N GLY A 158 28.85 5.87 -12.24
CA GLY A 158 28.22 5.97 -13.55
C GLY A 158 26.89 6.74 -13.50
N VAL A 159 26.77 7.79 -14.32
CA VAL A 159 25.47 8.44 -14.61
C VAL A 159 24.80 7.64 -15.74
N GLY A 160 23.82 6.81 -15.40
CA GLY A 160 23.02 6.08 -16.38
C GLY A 160 21.70 6.80 -16.63
N LEU A 161 21.51 7.37 -17.82
CA LEU A 161 20.19 7.83 -18.28
C LEU A 161 19.51 6.69 -19.03
N LYS A 162 18.47 6.08 -18.45
CA LYS A 162 17.63 5.13 -19.16
C LYS A 162 16.48 5.90 -19.83
N HIS A 163 16.61 6.13 -21.13
CA HIS A 163 15.54 6.69 -21.96
C HIS A 163 14.77 5.54 -22.61
N ASN A 164 13.49 5.36 -22.28
CA ASN A 164 12.61 4.45 -23.02
C ASN A 164 12.07 5.21 -24.25
N PHE A 165 12.36 4.69 -25.45
CA PHE A 165 11.72 5.09 -26.70
C PHE A 165 10.30 4.50 -26.79
#